data_AF-A0A4R4ZSP3-F1
#
_entry.id   AF-A0A4R4ZSP3-F1
#
_cell.length_a   1.000
_cell.length_b   1.000
_cell.length_c   1.000
_cell.angle_alpha   90.00
_cell.angle_beta   90.00
_cell.angle_gamma   90.00
#
_symmetry.space_group_name_H-M   'P 1'
#
loop_
_entity.id
_entity.type
_entity.pdbx_description
1 polymer ?
#
loop_
_entity_poly.entity_id
_entity_poly.type
_entity_poly.pdbx_seq_one_letter_code
_entity_poly.pdbx_strand_id
1 'polypeptide(L)' 'FRELLPETRGLPVHRHVLPNLRAVNFVVEGLLQEGVSASTRFDPQGKALGEWLRSRLADVPEAVL' A
#
# COMPACT_ATOMS: atom_id res chain seq x y z
N PHE A 1 -5.52 -6.94 -1.36
CA PHE A 1 -5.21 -5.51 -1.05
C PHE A 1 -6.30 -4.85 -0.22
N ARG A 2 -7.49 -4.52 -0.77
CA ARG A 2 -8.59 -3.85 -0.01
C ARG A 2 -9.10 -4.59 1.25
N GLU A 3 -8.84 -5.89 1.38
CA GLU A 3 -9.10 -6.66 2.61
C GLU A 3 -8.01 -6.47 3.67
N LEU A 4 -6.76 -6.27 3.23
CA LEU A 4 -5.60 -6.02 4.09
C LEU A 4 -5.50 -4.55 4.52
N LEU A 5 -6.08 -3.63 3.72
CA LEU A 5 -6.22 -2.20 3.98
C LEU A 5 -7.70 -1.75 3.80
N PRO A 6 -8.61 -2.11 4.72
CA PRO A 6 -10.04 -1.79 4.70
C PRO A 6 -10.40 -0.34 4.35
N GLU A 7 -9.57 0.59 4.78
CA GLU A 7 -9.69 2.05 4.65
C GLU A 7 -9.69 2.49 3.17
N THR A 8 -9.12 1.66 2.28
CA THR A 8 -8.99 1.92 0.84
C THR A 8 -10.23 1.51 0.02
N ARG A 9 -11.28 0.96 0.65
CA ARG A 9 -12.48 0.49 -0.05
C ARG A 9 -13.23 1.60 -0.78
N GLY A 10 -13.30 2.79 -0.19
CA GLY A 10 -13.96 3.96 -0.78
C GLY A 10 -13.09 4.81 -1.70
N LEU A 11 -11.81 4.47 -1.87
CA LEU A 11 -10.83 5.29 -2.59
C LEU A 11 -10.46 4.69 -3.96
N PRO A 12 -10.07 5.51 -4.96
CA PRO A 12 -9.46 5.02 -6.18
C PRO A 12 -8.16 4.26 -5.87
N VAL A 13 -8.01 3.06 -6.43
CA VAL A 13 -6.81 2.23 -6.26
C VAL A 13 -6.32 1.78 -7.65
N HIS A 14 -5.13 2.24 -8.03
CA HIS A 14 -4.44 1.78 -9.23
C HIS A 14 -3.50 0.63 -8.90
N ARG A 15 -3.53 -0.43 -9.71
CA ARG A 15 -2.66 -1.61 -9.56
C ARG A 15 -1.66 -1.68 -10.70
N HIS A 16 -0.37 -1.61 -10.38
CA HIS A 16 0.72 -1.71 -11.34
C HIS A 16 1.46 -3.04 -11.11
N VAL A 17 1.43 -3.93 -12.09
CA VAL A 17 2.15 -5.22 -12.02
C VAL A 17 3.57 -5.02 -12.54
N LEU A 18 4.56 -5.51 -11.79
CA LEU A 18 5.98 -5.36 -12.09
C LEU A 18 6.59 -6.77 -12.28
N PRO A 19 6.34 -7.43 -13.43
CA PRO A 19 6.60 -8.86 -13.60
C PRO A 19 8.09 -9.21 -13.47
N ASN A 20 8.98 -8.38 -14.00
CA ASN A 20 10.44 -8.57 -13.91
C ASN A 20 10.99 -8.43 -12.48
N LEU A 21 10.21 -7.85 -11.56
CA LEU A 21 10.53 -7.75 -10.13
C LEU A 21 9.71 -8.72 -9.27
N ARG A 22 8.87 -9.57 -9.88
CA ARG A 22 7.86 -10.42 -9.22
C ARG A 22 7.00 -9.65 -8.20
N ALA A 23 6.72 -8.38 -8.47
CA ALA A 23 6.10 -7.45 -7.53
C ALA A 23 4.80 -6.83 -8.08
N VAL A 24 4.02 -6.25 -7.18
CA VAL A 24 2.84 -5.42 -7.51
C VAL A 24 2.90 -4.15 -6.65
N ASN A 25 2.75 -3.00 -7.30
CA ASN A 25 2.60 -1.71 -6.62
C ASN A 25 1.12 -1.29 -6.64
N PHE A 26 0.67 -0.65 -5.55
CA PHE A 26 -0.67 -0.09 -5.41
C PHE A 26 -0.58 1.40 -5.10
N VAL A 27 -1.22 2.24 -5.91
CA VAL A 27 -1.37 3.67 -5.65
C VAL A 27 -2.80 3.90 -5.19
N VAL A 28 -2.97 4.50 -4.01
CA VAL A 28 -4.29 4.85 -3.46
C VAL A 28 -4.43 6.35 -3.42
N GLU A 29 -5.35 6.89 -4.22
CA GLU A 29 -5.58 8.34 -4.28
C GLU A 29 -6.32 8.82 -3.04
N GLY A 30 -5.96 10.01 -2.54
CA GLY A 30 -6.63 10.65 -1.40
C GLY A 30 -6.40 10.00 -0.03
N LEU A 31 -5.69 8.85 0.06
CA LEU A 31 -5.51 8.11 1.32
C LEU A 31 -4.80 8.91 2.42
N LEU A 32 -3.86 9.79 2.04
CA LEU A 32 -3.16 10.71 2.96
C LEU A 32 -3.70 12.14 2.89
N GLN A 33 -4.83 12.36 2.19
CA GLN A 33 -5.41 13.68 1.91
C GLN A 33 -4.37 14.66 1.33
N GLU A 34 -4.08 15.79 1.98
CA GLU A 34 -3.03 16.74 1.54
C GLU A 34 -1.60 16.19 1.69
N GLY A 35 -1.42 15.22 2.59
CA GLY A 35 -0.25 14.35 2.69
C GLY A 35 1.11 15.03 2.80
N VAL A 36 2.12 14.33 2.28
CA VAL A 36 3.55 14.71 2.31
C VAL A 36 3.81 16.03 1.58
N SER A 37 2.98 16.38 0.59
CA SER A 37 3.05 17.65 -0.14
C SER A 37 2.95 18.89 0.76
N ALA A 38 2.33 18.77 1.94
CA ALA A 38 2.25 19.84 2.94
C ALA A 38 3.46 19.93 3.88
N SER A 39 4.44 19.01 3.81
CA SER A 39 5.60 19.01 4.72
C SER A 39 6.87 18.40 4.13
N THR A 40 7.98 19.15 4.17
CA THR A 40 9.31 18.69 3.74
C THR A 40 9.97 17.67 4.69
N ARG A 41 9.29 17.24 5.76
CA ARG A 41 9.78 16.20 6.69
C ARG A 41 9.54 14.80 6.13
N PHE A 42 10.38 13.85 6.58
CA PHE A 42 10.14 12.42 6.37
C PHE A 42 8.72 12.04 6.79
N ASP A 43 7.95 11.51 5.85
CA ASP A 43 6.56 11.11 6.07
C ASP A 43 6.45 10.00 7.12
N PRO A 44 5.85 10.26 8.29
CA PRO A 44 5.57 9.20 9.27
C PRO A 44 4.33 8.39 8.87
N GLN A 45 3.41 8.94 8.08
CA GLN A 45 2.10 8.34 7.79
C GLN A 45 2.23 7.18 6.80
N GLY A 46 2.81 7.42 5.61
CA GLY A 46 3.03 6.39 4.61
C GLY A 46 3.98 5.28 5.10
N LYS A 47 4.99 5.63 5.91
CA LYS A 47 5.87 4.63 6.54
C LYS A 47 5.13 3.77 7.57
N ALA A 48 4.36 4.38 8.47
CA ALA A 48 3.57 3.65 9.46
C ALA A 48 2.51 2.77 8.78
N LEU A 49 1.87 3.25 7.72
CA LEU A 49 0.92 2.48 6.91
C LEU A 49 1.58 1.26 6.25
N GLY A 50 2.79 1.41 5.71
CA GLY A 50 3.57 0.31 5.14
C GLY A 50 3.90 -0.76 6.18
N GLU A 51 4.36 -0.37 7.37
CA GLU A 51 4.62 -1.29 8.48
C GLU A 51 3.34 -1.97 8.99
N TRP A 52 2.24 -1.23 9.09
CA TRP A 52 0.93 -1.77 9.48
C TRP A 52 0.41 -2.80 8.47
N LEU A 53 0.57 -2.55 7.16
CA LEU A 53 0.27 -3.52 6.11
C LEU A 53 1.20 -4.74 6.18
N ARG A 54 2.49 -4.54 6.45
CA ARG A 54 3.48 -5.62 6.63
C ARG A 54 3.18 -6.52 7.84
N SER A 55 2.46 -6.01 8.84
CA SER A 55 2.02 -6.79 10.01
C SER A 55 0.81 -7.71 9.73
N ARG A 56 0.20 -7.64 8.54
CA ARG A 56 -0.94 -8.49 8.16
C ARG A 56 -0.48 -9.91 7.86
N LEU A 57 -1.20 -10.90 8.40
CA LEU A 57 -1.15 -12.26 7.90
C LEU A 57 -1.86 -12.32 6.54
N ALA A 58 -1.28 -13.04 5.60
CA ALA A 58 -1.84 -13.33 4.29
C ALA A 58 -1.38 -14.73 3.87
N ASP A 59 -2.29 -15.52 3.32
CA ASP A 59 -1.95 -16.84 2.78
C ASP A 59 -1.14 -16.68 1.50
N VAL A 60 0.10 -17.16 1.51
CA VAL A 60 1.02 -17.11 0.37
C VAL A 60 1.04 -18.49 -0.31
N PRO A 61 0.72 -18.59 -1.62
CA PRO A 61 0.83 -19.85 -2.33
C PRO A 61 2.27 -20.37 -2.36
N GLU A 62 2.47 -21.66 -2.11
CA GLU A 62 3.81 -22.29 -2.12
C GLU A 62 4.54 -22.11 -3.46
N ALA A 63 3.80 -22.01 -4.57
CA ALA A 63 4.34 -21.76 -5.90
C ALA A 63 4.97 -20.36 -6.14
N VAL A 64 4.96 -19.46 -5.14
CA VAL A 64 5.64 -18.16 -5.18
C VAL A 64 6.71 -17.97 -4.10
N LEU A 65 7.05 -19.04 -3.37
CA LEU A 65 8.23 -19.13 -2.50
C LEU A 65 9.48 -19.56 -3.29
#